data_AF-A0A132ABT3-F1
#
_entry.id   AF-A0A132ABT3-F1
#
_cell.length_a   1.000
_cell.length_b   1.000
_cell.length_c   1.000
_cell.angle_alpha   90.00
_cell.angle_beta   90.00
_cell.angle_gamma   90.00
#
_symmetry.space_group_name_H-M   'P 1'
#
loop_
_entity.id
_entity.type
_entity.pdbx_description
1 polymer ?
#
loop_
_entity_poly.entity_id
_entity_poly.type
_entity_poly.pdbx_seq_one_letter_code
_entity_poly.pdbx_strand_id
1 'polypeptide(L)' 'MNLLVFVHPTEIEFTNNNEPQIVSIYNPYDFTIKFSFKSTKPNAFILSSAEGEILSRHTLDM' A
#
# COMPACT_ATOMS: atom_id res chain seq x y z
N MET A 1 6.52 -14.94 6.75
CA MET A 1 6.05 -13.63 7.29
C MET A 1 4.58 -13.77 7.60
N ASN A 2 4.15 -13.35 8.79
CA ASN A 2 2.73 -13.29 9.12
C ASN A 2 2.22 -11.92 8.63
N LEU A 3 1.55 -11.90 7.48
CA LEU A 3 1.01 -10.68 6.91
C LEU A 3 -0.31 -10.36 7.63
N LEU A 4 -0.38 -9.20 8.27
CA LEU A 4 -1.60 -8.71 8.94
C LEU A 4 -2.67 -8.29 7.92
N VAL A 5 -2.27 -7.99 6.69
CA VAL A 5 -3.13 -7.54 5.58
C VAL A 5 -2.74 -8.26 4.30
N PHE A 6 -3.65 -8.32 3.33
CA PHE A 6 -3.33 -8.85 2.01
C PHE A 6 -2.89 -7.71 1.10
N VAL A 7 -1.73 -7.83 0.46
CA VAL A 7 -1.15 -6.80 -0.40
C VAL A 7 -1.00 -7.35 -1.82
N HIS A 8 -1.41 -6.57 -2.83
CA HIS A 8 -1.26 -6.93 -4.22
C HIS A 8 -1.01 -5.70 -5.11
N PRO A 9 -0.03 -5.73 -6.04
CA PRO A 9 0.97 -6.76 -6.17
C PRO A 9 1.99 -6.69 -5.02
N THR A 10 2.67 -7.81 -4.72
CA THR A 10 3.72 -7.85 -3.69
C THR A 10 5.06 -7.30 -4.17
N GLU A 11 5.20 -7.12 -5.48
CA GLU A 11 6.38 -6.60 -6.16
C GLU A 11 5.92 -5.70 -7.32
N ILE A 12 6.61 -4.58 -7.51
CA ILE A 12 6.31 -3.60 -8.55
C ILE A 12 7.60 -3.33 -9.31
N GLU A 13 7.52 -3.44 -10.62
CA GLU A 13 8.60 -3.07 -11.53
C GLU A 13 8.19 -1.84 -12.34
N PHE A 14 9.02 -0.80 -12.30
CA PHE A 14 8.79 0.42 -13.07
C PHE A 14 9.53 0.31 -14.40
N THR A 15 8.83 -0.13 -15.45
CA THR A 15 9.39 -0.19 -16.81
C THR A 15 9.50 1.19 -17.45
N ASN A 16 8.66 2.14 -17.01
CA ASN A 16 8.64 3.53 -17.42
C ASN A 16 8.40 4.41 -16.18
N ASN A 17 9.26 5.41 -15.95
CA ASN A 17 9.24 6.22 -14.74
C ASN A 17 8.03 7.17 -14.63
N ASN A 18 7.21 7.27 -15.67
CA ASN A 18 6.06 8.16 -15.73
C ASN A 18 4.70 7.46 -15.51
N GLU A 19 4.67 6.13 -15.38
CA GLU A 19 3.43 5.40 -15.19
C GLU A 19 3.15 5.15 -13.70
N PRO A 20 2.01 5.60 -13.17
CA PRO A 20 1.62 5.29 -11.80
C PRO A 20 1.40 3.79 -11.66
N GLN A 21 1.84 3.26 -10.52
CA GLN A 21 1.62 1.86 -10.15
C GLN A 21 0.68 1.84 -8.95
N ILE A 22 -0.29 0.93 -8.96
CA ILE A 22 -1.30 0.81 -7.91
C ILE A 22 -0.95 -0.38 -7.01
N VAL A 23 -1.00 -0.15 -5.70
CA VAL A 23 -0.94 -1.22 -4.70
C VAL A 23 -2.26 -1.28 -3.95
N SER A 24 -2.91 -2.42 -4.00
CA SER A 24 -4.12 -2.72 -3.24
C SER A 24 -3.75 -3.40 -1.92
N ILE A 25 -4.27 -2.87 -0.81
CA ILE A 25 -4.13 -3.44 0.53
C ILE A 25 -5.52 -3.75 1.08
N TYR A 26 -5.81 -5.02 1.31
CA TYR A 26 -7.07 -5.48 1.90
C TYR A 26 -6.90 -5.77 3.40
N ASN A 27 -7.78 -5.16 4.19
CA ASN A 27 -7.91 -5.41 5.62
C ASN A 27 -8.91 -6.56 5.86
N PRO A 28 -8.46 -7.74 6.32
CA PRO A 28 -9.34 -8.87 6.58
C PRO A 28 -10.02 -8.82 7.95
N TYR A 29 -9.79 -7.80 8.76
CA TYR A 29 -10.36 -7.71 10.11
C TYR A 29 -11.67 -6.93 10.13
N ASP A 30 -12.38 -7.05 11.25
CA ASP A 30 -13.60 -6.32 11.59
C ASP A 30 -13.34 -4.97 12.28
N PHE A 31 -12.07 -4.56 12.41
CA PHE A 31 -11.64 -3.25 12.91
C PHE A 31 -10.78 -2.50 11.88
N THR A 32 -10.73 -1.17 12.00
CA THR A 32 -9.90 -0.29 11.16
C THR A 32 -8.42 -0.44 11.51
N ILE A 33 -7.56 -0.53 10.49
CA ILE A 33 -6.10 -0.54 10.64
C ILE A 33 -5.57 0.85 10.32
N LYS A 34 -4.67 1.39 11.16
CA LYS A 34 -3.84 2.54 10.80
C LYS A 34 -2.50 2.08 10.23
N PHE A 35 -2.01 2.73 9.19
CA PHE A 35 -0.74 2.38 8.56
C PHE A 35 0.15 3.60 8.32
N SER A 36 1.45 3.32 8.17
CA SER A 36 2.43 4.26 7.64
C SER A 36 3.32 3.52 6.63
N PHE A 37 3.55 4.13 5.48
CA PHE A 37 4.41 3.62 4.43
C PHE A 37 5.80 4.23 4.57
N LYS A 38 6.84 3.39 4.42
CA LYS A 38 8.23 3.83 4.45
C LYS A 38 8.96 3.26 3.24
N SER A 39 9.55 4.14 2.44
CA SER A 39 10.41 3.75 1.34
C SER A 39 11.87 3.73 1.78
N THR A 40 12.63 2.74 1.31
CA THR A 40 14.10 2.71 1.44
C THR A 40 14.78 3.77 0.55
N LYS A 41 14.05 4.34 -0.41
CA LYS A 41 14.45 5.45 -1.27
C LYS A 41 13.36 6.54 -1.24
N PRO A 42 13.27 7.35 -0.18
CA PRO A 42 12.14 8.27 0.03
C PRO A 42 11.97 9.34 -1.06
N ASN A 43 13.04 9.68 -1.79
CA ASN A 43 12.99 10.68 -2.87
C ASN A 43 12.75 10.06 -4.26
N ALA A 44 12.65 8.74 -4.37
CA ALA A 44 12.51 8.05 -5.65
C ALA A 44 11.05 7.83 -6.06
N PHE A 45 10.11 7.95 -5.12
CA PHE A 45 8.69 7.65 -5.35
C PHE A 45 7.83 8.74 -4.76
N ILE A 46 6.77 9.09 -5.48
CA ILE A 46 5.69 9.95 -4.98
C ILE A 46 4.55 9.02 -4.60
N LEU A 47 4.14 9.07 -3.32
CA LEU A 47 3.03 8.28 -2.81
C LEU A 47 1.78 9.15 -2.77
N SER A 48 0.63 8.55 -3.09
CA SER A 48 -0.70 9.16 -2.95
C SER A 48 -1.00 9.51 -1.48
N SER A 49 -0.65 8.61 -0.56
CA SER A 49 -0.59 8.87 0.87
C SER A 49 0.47 8.02 1.57
N ALA A 50 1.28 8.65 2.44
CA ALA A 50 2.27 7.94 3.25
C ALA A 50 1.69 7.41 4.57
N GLU A 51 0.54 7.91 5.01
CA GLU A 51 -0.13 7.49 6.24
C GLU A 51 -1.64 7.43 6.02
N GLY A 52 -2.34 6.60 6.78
CA GLY A 52 -3.79 6.53 6.63
C GLY A 52 -4.44 5.40 7.40
N GLU A 53 -5.68 5.13 7.02
CA GLU A 53 -6.52 4.11 7.64
C GLU A 53 -7.12 3.21 6.57
N ILE A 54 -7.19 1.90 6.84
CA ILE A 54 -7.90 0.92 6.03
C ILE A 54 -9.08 0.44 6.86
N LEU A 55 -10.29 0.79 6.43
CA LEU A 55 -11.52 0.39 7.11
C LEU A 55 -11.64 -1.13 7.19
N SER A 56 -12.45 -1.61 8.14
CA SER A 56 -12.70 -3.04 8.31
C SER A 56 -13.28 -3.66 7.04
N ARG A 57 -12.78 -4.83 6.64
CA ARG A 57 -13.21 -5.56 5.43
C ARG A 57 -13.15 -4.75 4.13
N HIS A 58 -12.30 -3.73 4.05
CA HIS A 58 -12.14 -2.89 2.86
C HIS A 58 -10.76 -3.04 2.23
N THR A 59 -10.72 -2.75 0.93
CA THR A 59 -9.48 -2.56 0.16
C THR A 59 -9.19 -1.07 0.05
N LEU A 60 -7.93 -0.71 0.27
CA LEU A 60 -7.39 0.60 -0.08
C LEU A 60 -6.47 0.44 -1.29
N ASP A 61 -6.71 1.23 -2.33
CA ASP A 61 -5.82 1.34 -3.48
C ASP A 61 -4.91 2.57 -3.30
N MET A 62 -3.61 2.35 -3.47
CA MET A 62 -2.55 3.30 -3.18
C MET A 62 -1.72 3.63 -4.40
#